data_AF-A0A6P0M6K9-F1
#
_entry.id   AF-A0A6P0M6K9-F1
#
_cell.length_a   1.000
_cell.length_b   1.000
_cell.length_c   1.000
_cell.angle_alpha   90.00
_cell.angle_beta   90.00
_cell.angle_gamma   90.00
#
_symmetry.space_group_name_H-M   'P 1'
#
loop_
_entity.id
_entity.type
_entity.pdbx_description
1 polymer ?
#
loop_
_entity_poly.entity_id
_entity_poly.type
_entity_poly.pdbx_seq_one_letter_code
_entity_poly.pdbx_strand_id
1 'polypeptide(L)'
;QGIEPICQVACRDRNRIALQADLMGINALGIGNILALTGDPVKAGDHPDAKSVFDLESVRLLQLITKLNQGVDFNDKPLTDQATDLFTGAAVDPQLKSWSGLQSRFEKKLEAGAEFFQSQLICDFDRLEKFMDQIAAGTNKPILAGIFLLKSAKNAKFINKKVPGVNIPDEIIARLAAADNQLQEGIKIAAEQVKLAQQLCQGVHMMAVRREDLIPQILDLAGISPLQKSSAVNDLVFK
;
A
#
# COMPACT_ATOMS: atom_id res chain seq x y z
N GLN A 1 5.41 17.36 -7.63
CA GLN A 1 4.65 18.64 -7.65
C GLN A 1 3.47 18.48 -6.71
N GLY A 2 3.43 19.23 -5.60
CA GLY A 2 2.23 19.45 -4.76
C GLY A 2 1.46 18.22 -4.23
N ILE A 3 2.01 17.02 -4.34
CA ILE A 3 1.42 15.75 -3.90
C ILE A 3 2.39 15.13 -2.92
N GLU A 4 1.85 14.63 -1.81
CA GLU A 4 2.61 13.93 -0.78
C GLU A 4 2.91 12.50 -1.23
N PRO A 5 4.18 12.11 -1.46
CA PRO A 5 4.51 10.80 -1.99
C PRO A 5 4.65 9.76 -0.87
N ILE A 6 4.09 8.56 -1.07
CA ILE A 6 4.41 7.39 -0.24
C ILE A 6 5.49 6.56 -0.97
N CYS A 7 6.72 6.59 -0.47
CA CYS A 7 7.84 5.86 -1.06
C CYS A 7 7.82 4.39 -0.62
N GLN A 8 7.78 3.45 -1.56
CA GLN A 8 7.84 2.03 -1.26
C GLN A 8 9.29 1.56 -1.10
N VAL A 9 9.60 0.98 0.06
CA VAL A 9 10.93 0.44 0.37
C VAL A 9 10.82 -1.07 0.58
N ALA A 10 11.42 -1.84 -0.33
CA ALA A 10 11.38 -3.29 -0.31
C ALA A 10 12.71 -3.90 0.17
N CYS A 11 12.64 -4.87 1.07
CA CYS A 11 13.83 -5.50 1.67
C CYS A 11 14.45 -6.61 0.80
N ARG A 12 13.70 -7.15 -0.16
CA ARG A 12 14.03 -8.35 -0.94
C ARG A 12 15.46 -8.42 -1.45
N ASP A 13 15.93 -7.35 -2.05
CA ASP A 13 17.18 -7.28 -2.82
C ASP A 13 18.22 -6.35 -2.16
N ARG A 14 17.97 -5.91 -0.93
CA ARG A 14 18.83 -4.97 -0.20
C ARG A 14 19.22 -5.52 1.17
N ASN A 15 20.47 -5.25 1.58
CA ASN A 15 20.91 -5.53 2.94
C ASN A 15 20.58 -4.34 3.86
N ARG A 16 20.74 -4.50 5.18
CA ARG A 16 20.44 -3.44 6.16
C ARG A 16 21.24 -2.15 5.95
N ILE A 17 22.46 -2.24 5.42
CA ILE A 17 23.32 -1.07 5.16
C ILE A 17 22.71 -0.24 4.02
N ALA A 18 22.35 -0.89 2.92
CA ALA A 18 21.68 -0.25 1.79
C ALA A 18 20.33 0.33 2.21
N LEU A 19 19.52 -0.43 2.96
CA LEU A 19 18.22 0.04 3.45
C LEU A 19 18.35 1.27 4.35
N GLN A 20 19.30 1.28 5.30
CA GLN A 20 19.54 2.44 6.15
C GLN A 20 19.99 3.66 5.33
N ALA A 21 20.92 3.47 4.40
CA ALA A 21 21.39 4.54 3.52
C ALA A 21 20.26 5.11 2.65
N ASP A 22 19.40 4.26 2.09
CA ASP A 22 18.24 4.66 1.32
C ASP A 22 17.26 5.48 2.16
N LEU A 23 16.95 5.05 3.38
CA LEU A 23 16.05 5.75 4.30
C LEU A 23 16.57 7.14 4.67
N MET A 24 17.88 7.24 4.97
CA MET A 24 18.52 8.53 5.23
C MET A 24 18.48 9.44 3.99
N GLY A 25 18.72 8.88 2.80
CA GLY A 25 18.63 9.61 1.53
C GLY A 25 17.21 10.10 1.24
N ILE A 26 16.20 9.27 1.45
CA ILE A 26 14.77 9.62 1.33
C ILE A 26 14.43 10.78 2.26
N ASN A 27 14.82 10.70 3.54
CA ASN A 27 14.61 11.76 4.52
C ASN A 27 15.30 13.07 4.09
N ALA A 28 16.55 12.97 3.62
CA ALA A 28 17.32 14.13 3.13
C ALA A 28 16.68 14.79 1.89
N LEU A 29 15.96 14.03 1.07
CA LEU A 29 15.18 14.55 -0.07
C LEU A 29 13.81 15.14 0.35
N GLY A 30 13.48 15.14 1.64
CA GLY A 30 12.23 15.67 2.17
C GLY A 30 11.02 14.75 1.94
N ILE A 31 11.24 13.45 1.67
CA ILE A 31 10.15 12.48 1.56
C ILE A 31 9.87 11.93 2.96
N GLY A 32 8.72 12.29 3.52
CA GLY A 32 8.33 11.88 4.87
C GLY A 32 7.63 10.52 4.93
N ASN A 33 6.95 10.09 3.86
CA ASN A 33 6.07 8.92 3.93
C ASN A 33 6.71 7.67 3.30
N ILE A 34 6.76 6.58 4.08
CA ILE A 34 7.33 5.29 3.67
C ILE A 34 6.28 4.19 3.73
N LEU A 35 6.29 3.28 2.77
CA LEU A 35 5.63 1.97 2.88
C LEU A 35 6.69 0.87 2.98
N ALA A 36 6.79 0.25 4.16
CA ALA A 36 7.75 -0.82 4.44
C ALA A 36 7.26 -2.18 3.91
N LEU A 37 8.05 -2.78 3.01
CA LEU A 37 7.72 -4.02 2.30
C LEU A 37 8.83 -5.06 2.47
N THR A 38 8.45 -6.33 2.65
CA THR A 38 9.39 -7.44 2.51
C THR A 38 9.79 -7.61 1.03
N GLY A 39 8.83 -7.46 0.12
CA GLY A 39 8.98 -7.67 -1.31
C GLY A 39 8.69 -9.12 -1.73
N ASP A 40 8.24 -9.29 -2.98
CA ASP A 40 7.92 -10.60 -3.56
C ASP A 40 9.18 -11.34 -3.99
N PRO A 41 9.22 -12.69 -3.94
CA PRO A 41 10.38 -13.46 -4.39
C PRO A 41 10.91 -13.02 -5.77
N VAL A 42 12.23 -12.92 -5.93
CA VAL A 42 12.87 -12.42 -7.17
C VAL A 42 12.41 -13.20 -8.42
N LYS A 43 12.17 -14.50 -8.28
CA LYS A 43 11.67 -15.38 -9.35
C LYS A 43 10.27 -15.02 -9.87
N ALA A 44 9.51 -14.22 -9.13
CA ALA A 44 8.22 -13.70 -9.58
C ALA A 44 8.38 -12.48 -10.52
N GLY A 45 9.59 -11.90 -10.58
CA GLY A 45 9.93 -10.77 -11.45
C GLY A 45 10.54 -11.17 -12.79
N ASP A 46 11.04 -10.16 -13.50
CA ASP A 46 11.66 -10.22 -14.83
C ASP A 46 13.19 -10.45 -14.81
N HIS A 47 13.80 -10.51 -13.62
CA HIS A 47 15.22 -10.78 -13.41
C HIS A 47 15.44 -12.10 -12.67
N PRO A 48 15.14 -13.26 -13.30
CA PRO A 48 15.14 -14.57 -12.63
C PRO A 48 16.51 -15.00 -12.09
N ASP A 49 17.60 -14.47 -12.66
CA ASP A 49 18.97 -14.80 -12.29
C ASP A 49 19.52 -13.95 -11.14
N ALA A 50 18.78 -12.90 -10.73
CA ALA A 50 19.18 -12.07 -9.59
C ALA A 50 19.03 -12.84 -8.27
N LYS A 51 19.98 -12.61 -7.36
CA LYS A 51 19.95 -13.21 -6.01
C LYS A 51 19.20 -12.32 -5.05
N SER A 52 18.29 -12.90 -4.28
CA SER A 52 17.66 -12.21 -3.17
C SER A 52 18.62 -12.04 -2.00
N VAL A 53 18.50 -10.93 -1.28
CA VAL A 53 19.28 -10.62 -0.07
C VAL A 53 18.46 -10.95 1.17
N PHE A 54 17.25 -10.39 1.31
CA PHE A 54 16.34 -10.59 2.46
C PHE A 54 17.04 -10.51 3.83
N ASP A 55 18.00 -9.58 4.00
CA ASP A 55 18.67 -9.38 5.29
C ASP A 55 17.67 -8.90 6.37
N LEU A 56 16.69 -8.12 5.93
CA LEU A 56 15.51 -7.71 6.70
C LEU A 56 14.22 -8.11 5.97
N GLU A 57 13.13 -8.08 6.73
CA GLU A 57 11.73 -8.17 6.32
C GLU A 57 10.97 -6.95 6.85
N SER A 58 9.73 -6.73 6.39
CA SER A 58 8.99 -5.49 6.69
C SER A 58 8.91 -5.12 8.18
N VAL A 59 8.85 -6.10 9.09
CA VAL A 59 8.78 -5.83 10.54
C VAL A 59 10.11 -5.27 11.05
N ARG A 60 11.24 -5.88 10.68
CA ARG A 60 12.57 -5.33 11.05
C ARG A 60 12.89 -4.03 10.33
N LEU A 61 12.38 -3.82 9.12
CA LEU A 61 12.49 -2.53 8.45
C LEU A 61 11.74 -1.43 9.21
N LEU A 62 10.52 -1.71 9.71
CA LEU A 62 9.79 -0.79 10.59
C LEU A 62 10.60 -0.47 11.86
N GLN A 63 11.20 -1.49 12.49
CA GLN A 63 12.05 -1.29 13.68
C GLN A 63 13.26 -0.41 13.37
N LEU A 64 13.91 -0.61 12.22
CA LEU A 64 15.01 0.26 11.77
C LEU A 64 14.53 1.70 11.60
N ILE A 65 13.40 1.93 10.94
CA ILE A 65 12.87 3.29 10.75
C ILE A 65 12.53 3.93 12.10
N THR A 66 11.93 3.18 13.03
CA THR A 66 11.68 3.65 14.40
C THR A 66 12.96 4.06 15.11
N LYS A 67 14.06 3.30 14.97
CA LYS A 67 15.38 3.68 15.51
C LYS A 67 15.92 4.98 14.90
N LEU A 68 15.83 5.13 13.58
CA LEU A 68 16.27 6.34 12.89
C LEU A 68 15.47 7.56 13.34
N ASN A 69 14.16 7.42 13.54
CA ASN A 69 13.30 8.47 14.08
C ASN A 69 13.60 8.79 15.56
N GLN A 70 14.27 7.89 16.28
CA GLN A 70 14.79 8.12 17.63
C GLN A 70 16.21 8.71 17.64
N GLY A 71 16.81 8.92 16.46
CA GLY A 71 18.15 9.51 16.32
C GLY A 71 19.29 8.51 16.47
N VAL A 72 19.03 7.21 16.29
CA VAL A 72 20.08 6.17 16.32
C VAL A 72 20.04 5.28 15.09
N ASP A 73 21.19 4.74 14.70
CA ASP A 73 21.32 3.78 13.61
C ASP A 73 20.90 2.36 14.03
N PHE A 74 20.98 1.41 13.08
CA PHE A 74 20.64 0.01 13.35
C PHE A 74 21.40 -0.60 14.54
N ASN A 75 22.64 -0.16 14.79
CA ASN A 75 23.52 -0.62 15.86
C ASN A 75 23.47 0.25 17.13
N ASP A 76 22.41 1.06 17.28
CA ASP A 76 22.18 1.95 18.42
C ASP A 76 23.28 3.02 18.58
N LYS A 77 23.96 3.39 17.48
CA LYS A 77 24.87 4.54 17.45
C LYS A 77 24.10 5.81 17.14
N PRO A 78 24.36 6.92 17.86
CA PRO A 78 23.76 8.20 17.51
C PRO A 78 24.01 8.56 16.04
N LEU A 79 22.99 9.07 15.37
CA LEU A 79 23.15 9.66 14.05
C LEU A 79 24.04 10.91 14.16
N THR A 80 24.84 11.16 13.13
CA THR A 80 25.69 12.36 13.06
C THR A 80 24.87 13.63 12.88
N ASP A 81 23.74 13.50 12.20
CA ASP A 81 22.76 14.56 11.98
C ASP A 81 21.58 14.39 12.94
N GLN A 82 20.49 15.12 12.68
CA GLN A 82 19.24 14.97 13.43
C GLN A 82 18.55 13.62 13.18
N ALA A 83 17.67 13.23 14.11
CA ALA A 83 16.74 12.12 13.91
C ALA A 83 15.93 12.32 12.62
N THR A 84 15.57 11.21 11.98
CA THR A 84 14.66 11.26 10.83
C THR A 84 13.24 11.57 11.29
N ASP A 85 12.40 12.04 10.37
CA ASP A 85 10.96 12.24 10.61
C ASP A 85 10.16 11.50 9.54
N LEU A 86 10.21 10.16 9.62
CA LEU A 86 9.59 9.27 8.64
C LEU A 86 8.26 8.71 9.16
N PHE A 87 7.16 9.12 8.54
CA PHE A 87 5.83 8.55 8.73
C PHE A 87 5.70 7.23 7.97
N THR A 88 5.70 6.12 8.70
CA THR A 88 5.91 4.80 8.10
C THR A 88 4.67 3.93 8.15
N GLY A 89 4.25 3.42 7.01
CA GLY A 89 3.18 2.44 6.89
C GLY A 89 3.66 1.04 6.57
N ALA A 90 2.75 0.08 6.65
CA ALA A 90 3.02 -1.31 6.35
C ALA A 90 1.95 -1.95 5.45
N ALA A 91 2.36 -2.92 4.62
CA ALA A 91 1.39 -3.66 3.81
C ALA A 91 0.58 -4.68 4.65
N VAL A 92 -0.70 -4.87 4.33
CA VAL A 92 -1.55 -5.92 4.92
C VAL A 92 -2.32 -6.67 3.83
N ASP A 93 -2.64 -7.94 4.05
CA ASP A 93 -3.52 -8.71 3.17
C ASP A 93 -4.64 -9.35 4.00
N PRO A 94 -5.82 -8.70 4.07
CA PRO A 94 -7.00 -9.21 4.79
C PRO A 94 -7.49 -10.58 4.28
N GLN A 95 -7.03 -11.03 3.11
CA GLN A 95 -7.50 -12.22 2.44
C GLN A 95 -6.56 -13.43 2.64
N LEU A 96 -5.53 -13.32 3.49
CA LEU A 96 -4.64 -14.42 3.84
C LEU A 96 -5.42 -15.61 4.41
N LYS A 97 -5.16 -16.82 3.89
CA LYS A 97 -5.86 -18.05 4.34
C LYS A 97 -5.68 -18.33 5.84
N SER A 98 -4.51 -18.01 6.40
CA SER A 98 -4.24 -18.17 7.83
C SER A 98 -4.67 -16.92 8.59
N TRP A 99 -5.81 -16.99 9.29
CA TRP A 99 -6.34 -15.88 10.07
C TRP A 99 -5.44 -15.50 11.25
N SER A 100 -4.96 -16.49 12.01
CA SER A 100 -4.00 -16.26 13.09
C SER A 100 -2.66 -15.71 12.58
N GLY A 101 -2.23 -16.14 11.39
CA GLY A 101 -1.04 -15.61 10.73
C GLY A 101 -1.21 -14.15 10.30
N LEU A 102 -2.38 -13.77 9.78
CA LEU A 102 -2.73 -12.39 9.47
C LEU A 102 -2.70 -11.53 10.74
N GLN A 103 -3.42 -11.92 11.79
CA GLN A 103 -3.48 -11.21 13.06
C GLN A 103 -2.08 -10.99 13.64
N SER A 104 -1.31 -12.07 13.81
CA SER A 104 0.05 -11.97 14.38
C SER A 104 0.98 -11.07 13.57
N ARG A 105 0.88 -11.09 12.23
CA ARG A 105 1.70 -10.21 11.37
C ARG A 105 1.26 -8.75 11.46
N PHE A 106 -0.03 -8.50 11.57
CA PHE A 106 -0.58 -7.16 11.72
C PHE A 106 -0.16 -6.54 13.06
N GLU A 107 -0.33 -7.26 14.16
CA GLU A 107 0.07 -6.85 15.52
C GLU A 107 1.57 -6.57 15.59
N LYS A 108 2.43 -7.47 15.07
CA LYS A 108 3.88 -7.24 15.02
C LYS A 108 4.28 -5.99 14.24
N LYS A 109 3.51 -5.61 13.21
CA LYS A 109 3.76 -4.39 12.43
C LYS A 109 3.33 -3.14 13.21
N LEU A 110 2.20 -3.20 13.93
CA LEU A 110 1.79 -2.15 14.86
C LEU A 110 2.86 -1.92 15.94
N GLU A 111 3.28 -2.98 16.61
CA GLU A 111 4.32 -2.94 17.66
C GLU A 111 5.67 -2.41 17.13
N ALA A 112 5.99 -2.67 15.87
CA ALA A 112 7.22 -2.20 15.24
C ALA A 112 7.20 -0.72 14.81
N GLY A 113 6.07 -0.03 14.96
CA GLY A 113 5.92 1.40 14.66
C GLY A 113 5.20 1.73 13.35
N ALA A 114 4.36 0.83 12.82
CA ALA A 114 3.51 1.18 11.67
C ALA A 114 2.45 2.22 12.07
N GLU A 115 2.47 3.35 11.37
CA GLU A 115 1.55 4.48 11.53
C GLU A 115 0.32 4.38 10.64
N PHE A 116 0.38 3.62 9.54
CA PHE A 116 -0.78 3.31 8.70
C PHE A 116 -0.60 1.96 8.00
N PHE A 117 -1.68 1.45 7.42
CA PHE A 117 -1.64 0.23 6.62
C PHE A 117 -2.18 0.47 5.22
N GLN A 118 -1.53 -0.15 4.24
CA GLN A 118 -2.02 -0.22 2.87
C GLN A 118 -2.32 -1.67 2.55
N SER A 119 -3.54 -2.00 2.18
CA SER A 119 -3.88 -3.37 1.83
C SER A 119 -3.37 -3.74 0.43
N GLN A 120 -3.15 -5.04 0.22
CA GLN A 120 -3.12 -5.62 -1.12
C GLN A 120 -4.49 -5.41 -1.82
N LEU A 121 -4.55 -5.75 -3.11
CA LEU A 121 -5.80 -5.74 -3.88
C LEU A 121 -6.90 -6.52 -3.14
N ILE A 122 -7.97 -5.84 -2.75
CA ILE A 122 -9.15 -6.46 -2.16
C ILE A 122 -10.06 -7.01 -3.25
N CYS A 123 -10.33 -8.31 -3.20
CA CYS A 123 -11.28 -9.01 -4.06
C CYS A 123 -12.48 -9.55 -3.29
N ASP A 124 -12.37 -9.65 -1.96
CA ASP A 124 -13.37 -10.16 -1.04
C ASP A 124 -13.60 -9.12 0.08
N PHE A 125 -14.70 -8.37 -0.03
CA PHE A 125 -15.04 -7.30 0.90
C PHE A 125 -15.59 -7.81 2.23
N ASP A 126 -16.22 -8.99 2.26
CA ASP A 126 -16.65 -9.64 3.50
C ASP A 126 -15.44 -9.98 4.38
N ARG A 127 -14.32 -10.38 3.76
CA ARG A 127 -13.07 -10.62 4.49
C ARG A 127 -12.40 -9.33 4.94
N LEU A 128 -12.50 -8.26 4.16
CA LEU A 128 -12.05 -6.94 4.59
C LEU A 128 -12.84 -6.47 5.82
N GLU A 129 -14.17 -6.55 5.78
CA GLU A 129 -15.05 -6.19 6.90
C GLU A 129 -14.71 -6.98 8.17
N LYS A 130 -14.63 -8.32 8.07
CA LYS A 130 -14.20 -9.16 9.20
C LYS A 130 -12.83 -8.79 9.76
N PHE A 131 -11.89 -8.41 8.89
CA PHE A 131 -10.57 -7.97 9.32
C PHE A 131 -10.65 -6.64 10.07
N MET A 132 -11.42 -5.68 9.56
CA MET A 132 -11.66 -4.39 10.21
C MET A 132 -12.31 -4.58 11.59
N ASP A 133 -13.31 -5.45 11.70
CA ASP A 133 -14.08 -5.67 12.93
C ASP A 133 -13.36 -6.50 13.99
N GLN A 134 -12.52 -7.46 13.58
CA GLN A 134 -11.95 -8.44 14.53
C GLN A 134 -10.46 -8.24 14.81
N ILE A 135 -9.68 -7.78 13.83
CA ILE A 135 -8.22 -7.65 13.95
C ILE A 135 -7.82 -6.19 14.07
N ALA A 136 -8.32 -5.33 13.19
CA ALA A 136 -7.97 -3.91 13.20
C ALA A 136 -8.82 -3.07 14.17
N ALA A 137 -9.91 -3.61 14.75
CA ALA A 137 -10.78 -2.88 15.67
C ALA A 137 -10.07 -2.36 16.93
N GLY A 138 -8.95 -2.97 17.33
CA GLY A 138 -8.14 -2.54 18.47
C GLY A 138 -7.18 -1.39 18.19
N THR A 139 -7.07 -0.91 16.95
CA THR A 139 -6.12 0.16 16.58
C THR A 139 -6.84 1.35 15.93
N ASN A 140 -6.27 2.54 16.11
CA ASN A 140 -6.71 3.76 15.43
C ASN A 140 -5.86 4.09 14.19
N LYS A 141 -4.88 3.26 13.84
CA LYS A 141 -4.03 3.49 12.67
C LYS A 141 -4.86 3.33 11.39
N PRO A 142 -4.83 4.31 10.46
CA PRO A 142 -5.64 4.26 9.25
C PRO A 142 -5.25 3.10 8.34
N ILE A 143 -6.25 2.50 7.72
CA ILE A 143 -6.10 1.42 6.74
C ILE A 143 -6.64 1.90 5.39
N LEU A 144 -5.82 1.76 4.36
CA LEU A 144 -6.15 2.10 2.98
C LEU A 144 -6.48 0.83 2.20
N ALA A 145 -7.73 0.69 1.74
CA ALA A 145 -8.16 -0.45 0.94
C ALA A 145 -7.63 -0.36 -0.50
N GLY A 146 -6.85 -1.35 -0.92
CA GLY A 146 -6.29 -1.48 -2.25
C GLY A 146 -7.33 -1.88 -3.28
N ILE A 147 -7.61 -1.00 -4.24
CA ILE A 147 -8.61 -1.22 -5.30
C ILE A 147 -7.92 -1.14 -6.65
N PHE A 148 -8.12 -2.16 -7.48
CA PHE A 148 -7.45 -2.28 -8.78
C PHE A 148 -8.46 -2.15 -9.93
N LEU A 149 -8.14 -1.31 -10.92
CA LEU A 149 -8.95 -1.20 -12.13
C LEU A 149 -8.77 -2.42 -13.03
N LEU A 150 -9.79 -3.29 -13.08
CA LEU A 150 -9.85 -4.44 -13.98
C LEU A 150 -10.34 -4.00 -15.38
N LYS A 151 -9.41 -3.86 -16.32
CA LYS A 151 -9.68 -3.25 -17.65
C LYS A 151 -10.48 -4.13 -18.60
N SER A 152 -10.53 -5.44 -18.34
CA SER A 152 -11.22 -6.45 -19.15
C SER A 152 -11.20 -7.81 -18.44
N ALA A 153 -12.03 -8.76 -18.88
CA ALA A 153 -11.99 -10.13 -18.40
C ALA A 153 -10.63 -10.79 -18.66
N LYS A 154 -9.99 -10.49 -19.81
CA LYS A 154 -8.64 -10.96 -20.12
C LYS A 154 -7.60 -10.38 -19.15
N ASN A 155 -7.71 -9.10 -18.81
CA ASN A 155 -6.84 -8.46 -17.83
C ASN A 155 -7.04 -9.07 -16.43
N ALA A 156 -8.27 -9.27 -15.99
CA ALA A 156 -8.59 -9.91 -14.72
C ALA A 156 -8.02 -11.34 -14.63
N LYS A 157 -8.24 -12.18 -15.65
CA LYS A 157 -7.65 -13.53 -15.73
C LYS A 157 -6.11 -13.52 -15.70
N PHE A 158 -5.49 -12.54 -16.37
CA PHE A 158 -4.05 -12.39 -16.35
C PHE A 158 -3.53 -12.06 -14.95
N ILE A 159 -4.15 -11.09 -14.26
CA ILE A 159 -3.80 -10.70 -12.90
C ILE A 159 -3.96 -11.91 -11.96
N ASN A 160 -5.09 -12.59 -12.04
CA ASN A 160 -5.39 -13.78 -11.21
C ASN A 160 -4.35 -14.90 -11.39
N LYS A 161 -3.75 -15.02 -12.59
CA LYS A 161 -2.74 -16.03 -12.91
C LYS A 161 -1.32 -15.60 -12.53
N LYS A 162 -1.00 -14.31 -12.60
CA LYS A 162 0.37 -13.81 -12.57
C LYS A 162 0.74 -13.07 -11.30
N VAL A 163 -0.22 -12.52 -10.57
CA VAL A 163 0.04 -11.79 -9.33
C VAL A 163 -0.12 -12.76 -8.15
N PRO A 164 0.95 -13.06 -7.40
CA PRO A 164 0.87 -13.96 -6.26
C PRO A 164 -0.16 -13.48 -5.22
N GLY A 165 -0.96 -14.41 -4.70
CA GLY A 165 -1.92 -14.12 -3.63
C GLY A 165 -3.23 -13.47 -4.08
N VAL A 166 -3.35 -13.00 -5.32
CA VAL A 166 -4.61 -12.46 -5.84
C VAL A 166 -5.57 -13.61 -6.21
N ASN A 167 -6.83 -13.46 -5.79
CA ASN A 167 -7.93 -14.35 -6.17
C ASN A 167 -9.15 -13.52 -6.57
N ILE A 168 -9.27 -13.18 -7.86
CA ILE A 168 -10.42 -12.43 -8.40
C ILE A 168 -11.59 -13.41 -8.60
N PRO A 169 -12.77 -13.17 -8.00
CA PRO A 169 -13.96 -14.01 -8.18
C PRO A 169 -14.38 -14.17 -9.64
N ASP A 170 -14.81 -15.39 -10.00
CA ASP A 170 -15.27 -15.70 -11.36
C ASP A 170 -16.48 -14.85 -11.78
N GLU A 171 -17.32 -14.44 -10.82
CA GLU A 171 -18.44 -13.52 -11.07
C GLU A 171 -17.98 -12.16 -11.60
N ILE A 172 -16.89 -11.59 -11.09
CA ILE A 172 -16.32 -10.33 -11.56
C ILE A 172 -15.78 -10.51 -12.99
N ILE A 173 -15.12 -11.64 -13.24
CA ILE A 173 -14.58 -11.97 -14.56
C ILE A 173 -15.70 -12.18 -15.57
N ALA A 174 -16.79 -12.85 -15.19
CA ALA A 174 -17.96 -13.08 -16.03
C ALA A 174 -18.70 -11.77 -16.32
N ARG A 175 -18.88 -10.91 -15.31
CA ARG A 175 -19.48 -9.57 -15.46
C ARG A 175 -18.70 -8.72 -16.45
N LEU A 176 -17.37 -8.72 -16.35
CA LEU A 176 -16.50 -8.04 -17.32
C LEU A 176 -16.63 -8.63 -18.73
N ALA A 177 -16.74 -9.96 -18.85
CA ALA A 177 -16.81 -10.63 -20.15
C ALA A 177 -18.13 -10.39 -20.88
N ALA A 178 -19.23 -10.25 -20.13
CA ALA A 178 -20.57 -10.02 -20.66
C ALA A 178 -20.84 -8.55 -21.06
N ALA A 179 -19.97 -7.62 -20.66
CA ALA A 179 -20.17 -6.20 -20.94
C ALA A 179 -19.75 -5.83 -22.38
N ASP A 180 -20.58 -5.03 -23.06
CA ASP A 180 -20.27 -4.47 -24.39
C ASP A 180 -18.98 -3.62 -24.36
N ASN A 181 -18.79 -2.86 -23.28
CA ASN A 181 -17.57 -2.10 -23.01
C ASN A 181 -16.98 -2.54 -21.66
N GLN A 182 -16.05 -3.50 -21.72
CA GLN A 182 -15.44 -4.08 -20.51
C GLN A 182 -14.65 -3.07 -19.68
N LEU A 183 -14.05 -2.07 -20.33
CA LEU A 183 -13.31 -1.02 -19.60
C LEU A 183 -14.27 -0.17 -18.77
N GLN A 184 -15.38 0.25 -19.37
CA GLN A 184 -16.39 1.02 -18.66
C GLN A 184 -17.02 0.21 -17.52
N GLU A 185 -17.21 -1.09 -17.72
CA GLU A 185 -17.67 -1.98 -16.64
C GLU A 185 -16.63 -2.12 -15.53
N GLY A 186 -15.34 -2.23 -15.87
CA GLY A 186 -14.25 -2.20 -14.91
C GLY A 186 -14.21 -0.92 -14.06
N ILE A 187 -14.48 0.23 -14.68
CA ILE A 187 -14.61 1.52 -13.98
C ILE A 187 -15.77 1.48 -12.98
N LYS A 188 -16.93 0.94 -13.37
CA LYS A 188 -18.09 0.80 -12.46
C LYS A 188 -17.78 -0.13 -11.29
N ILE A 189 -17.18 -1.29 -11.56
CA ILE A 189 -16.78 -2.25 -10.52
C ILE A 189 -15.82 -1.58 -9.53
N ALA A 190 -14.81 -0.86 -10.02
CA ALA A 190 -13.88 -0.13 -9.14
C ALA A 190 -14.61 0.94 -8.31
N ALA A 191 -15.57 1.67 -8.89
CA ALA A 191 -16.35 2.69 -8.18
C ALA A 191 -17.25 2.09 -7.09
N GLU A 192 -17.87 0.94 -7.35
CA GLU A 192 -18.64 0.16 -6.37
C GLU A 192 -17.74 -0.29 -5.21
N GLN A 193 -16.55 -0.82 -5.52
CA GLN A 193 -15.55 -1.20 -4.52
C GLN A 193 -15.06 -0.02 -3.70
N VAL A 194 -14.88 1.17 -4.30
CA VAL A 194 -14.53 2.39 -3.57
C VAL A 194 -15.63 2.79 -2.60
N LYS A 195 -16.91 2.69 -2.99
CA LYS A 195 -18.04 2.97 -2.09
C LYS A 195 -18.08 2.02 -0.89
N LEU A 196 -17.88 0.73 -1.12
CA LEU A 196 -17.80 -0.27 -0.04
C LEU A 196 -16.62 0.02 0.88
N ALA A 197 -15.45 0.32 0.32
CA ALA A 197 -14.25 0.61 1.10
C ALA A 197 -14.42 1.85 1.99
N GLN A 198 -15.13 2.89 1.55
CA GLN A 198 -15.40 4.08 2.37
C GLN A 198 -16.18 3.79 3.65
N GLN A 199 -16.97 2.72 3.66
CA GLN A 199 -17.74 2.32 4.85
C GLN A 199 -16.88 1.54 5.84
N LEU A 200 -15.80 0.92 5.37
CA LEU A 200 -14.98 -0.02 6.15
C LEU A 200 -13.62 0.56 6.54
N CYS A 201 -13.05 1.45 5.75
CA CYS A 201 -11.65 1.88 5.83
C CYS A 201 -11.53 3.41 5.79
N GLN A 202 -10.40 3.92 6.31
CA GLN A 202 -10.14 5.36 6.39
C GLN A 202 -9.74 5.97 5.04
N GLY A 203 -9.44 5.13 4.03
CA GLY A 203 -9.17 5.58 2.68
C GLY A 203 -9.02 4.44 1.68
N VAL A 204 -8.70 4.79 0.44
CA VAL A 204 -8.48 3.85 -0.66
C VAL A 204 -7.13 4.08 -1.33
N HIS A 205 -6.46 2.98 -1.68
CA HIS A 205 -5.26 2.99 -2.51
C HIS A 205 -5.63 2.50 -3.92
N MET A 206 -5.72 3.44 -4.86
CA MET A 206 -6.14 3.17 -6.23
C MET A 206 -4.97 2.70 -7.10
N MET A 207 -5.15 1.55 -7.76
CA MET A 207 -4.18 0.98 -8.70
C MET A 207 -4.81 0.90 -10.10
N ALA A 208 -4.46 1.86 -10.96
CA ALA A 208 -4.95 1.95 -12.33
C ALA A 208 -3.81 1.89 -13.35
N VAL A 209 -3.05 0.78 -13.34
CA VAL A 209 -1.77 0.64 -14.08
C VAL A 209 -1.91 1.00 -15.57
N ARG A 210 -1.17 2.04 -15.99
CA ARG A 210 -1.17 2.66 -17.33
C ARG A 210 -2.50 3.29 -17.74
N ARG A 211 -3.39 3.52 -16.79
CA ARG A 211 -4.72 4.12 -16.95
C ARG A 211 -5.06 5.02 -15.76
N GLU A 212 -4.06 5.67 -15.21
CA GLU A 212 -4.18 6.58 -14.08
C GLU A 212 -5.10 7.78 -14.42
N ASP A 213 -5.25 8.08 -15.72
CA ASP A 213 -6.22 9.03 -16.28
C ASP A 213 -7.68 8.73 -15.90
N LEU A 214 -8.00 7.48 -15.58
CA LEU A 214 -9.36 7.05 -15.24
C LEU A 214 -9.71 7.16 -13.75
N ILE A 215 -8.73 7.43 -12.88
CA ILE A 215 -8.98 7.53 -11.44
C ILE A 215 -10.05 8.59 -11.13
N PRO A 216 -10.03 9.81 -11.70
CA PRO A 216 -11.09 10.80 -11.46
C PRO A 216 -12.48 10.27 -11.79
N GLN A 217 -12.66 9.59 -12.93
CA GLN A 217 -13.96 9.04 -13.33
C GLN A 217 -14.45 7.96 -12.35
N ILE A 218 -13.54 7.11 -11.84
CA ILE A 218 -13.89 6.10 -10.84
C ILE A 218 -14.37 6.80 -9.55
N LEU A 219 -13.65 7.83 -9.10
CA LEU A 219 -13.99 8.58 -7.89
C LEU A 219 -15.31 9.34 -8.04
N ASP A 220 -15.58 9.96 -9.18
CA ASP A 220 -16.85 10.65 -9.48
C ASP A 220 -18.03 9.68 -9.40
N LEU A 221 -17.91 8.49 -10.03
CA LEU A 221 -18.92 7.44 -9.96
C LEU A 221 -19.08 6.85 -8.56
N ALA A 222 -17.99 6.85 -7.78
CA ALA A 222 -17.98 6.47 -6.38
C ALA A 222 -18.64 7.53 -5.48
N GLY A 223 -18.96 8.72 -5.99
CA GLY A 223 -19.53 9.83 -5.22
C GLY A 223 -18.49 10.57 -4.37
N ILE A 224 -17.20 10.39 -4.65
CA ILE A 224 -16.13 11.13 -3.98
C ILE A 224 -16.04 12.52 -4.57
N SER A 225 -16.32 13.52 -3.73
CA SER A 225 -16.19 14.91 -4.12
C SER A 225 -14.71 15.32 -4.18
N PRO A 226 -14.30 16.15 -5.16
CA PRO A 226 -12.98 16.74 -5.17
C PRO A 226 -12.71 17.52 -3.87
N LEU A 227 -11.48 17.45 -3.37
CA LEU A 227 -11.05 18.31 -2.28
C LEU A 227 -11.19 19.77 -2.73
N GLN A 228 -11.87 20.59 -1.93
CA GLN A 228 -11.85 22.02 -2.12
C GLN A 228 -10.39 22.48 -1.97
N LYS A 229 -9.89 23.26 -2.93
CA LYS A 229 -8.55 23.86 -2.79
C LYS A 229 -8.53 24.67 -1.51
N SER A 230 -7.78 24.21 -0.51
CA SER A 230 -7.48 25.00 0.68
C SER A 230 -6.76 26.27 0.21
N SER A 231 -7.32 27.43 0.54
CA SER A 231 -6.72 28.74 0.25
C SER A 231 -5.43 29.01 1.03
N ALA A 232 -4.96 28.07 1.85
CA ALA A 232 -3.87 28.29 2.82
C ALA A 232 -2.44 28.08 2.27
N VAL A 233 -2.26 27.73 0.99
CA VAL A 233 -0.90 27.44 0.44
C VAL A 233 -0.27 28.64 -0.29
N ASN A 234 -0.92 29.82 -0.30
CA ASN A 234 -0.38 31.01 -0.99
C ASN A 234 0.41 31.99 -0.11
N ASP A 235 0.51 31.81 1.21
CA ASP A 235 1.14 32.81 2.10
C ASP A 235 2.53 32.41 2.65
N LEU A 236 3.14 31.35 2.14
CA LEU A 236 4.55 31.00 2.44
C LEU A 236 5.39 30.99 1.15
N VAL A 237 5.40 32.12 0.45
CA VAL A 237 6.34 32.43 -0.62
C VAL A 237 7.27 33.53 -0.11
N PHE A 238 8.51 33.12 0.23
CA PHE A 238 9.71 33.93 0.45
C PHE A 238 9.61 35.17 1.36
N LYS A 239 10.07 35.01 2.60
CA LYS A 239 10.97 35.99 3.25
C LYS A 239 12.21 35.26 3.76
#